data_AF-A0A9E5TR11-F1
#
_entry.id   AF-A0A9E5TR11-F1
#
_cell.length_a   1.000
_cell.length_b   1.000
_cell.length_c   1.000
_cell.angle_alpha   90.00
_cell.angle_beta   90.00
_cell.angle_gamma   90.00
#
_symmetry.space_group_name_H-M   'P 1'
#
loop_
_entity.id
_entity.type
_entity.pdbx_description
1 polymer ?
#
loop_
_entity_poly.entity_id
_entity_poly.type
_entity_poly.pdbx_seq_one_letter_code
_entity_poly.pdbx_strand_id
1 'polypeptide(L)'
;MLGLKGIIDKLQHRSVWQVLGVYLVGSWIALQVVDVLANNFDMPAWFPRFTLALLAIGLPIVLVTSLVQKRLTRWAAGADSRAETTARAGSERIFTWRNAIVGGLIAFAFWGVVATSWLFFGPGTAPNLGVETSRDLRSIAVLPLTSFNTDEQSLAFASGIHDDLLTQLSKIGSLKTISRTSVMKYRDTQLGVREIAADLGVATLLEGSVQRAGDHVRVSMQLIDARDDRHLWAETYNAELTTANIFAIQSDIARQVAAALSAALTPEVEVRLATRPTESLQAYDLYTRGRYLHHKPGGGSESGLEAAAQLFRQAIEADPDFAPAYAGLADIYLDLWSDGYMEAEQALSEARANAETALALDETLADAHTSLADVVEADLQFAEAERHHLRALELNPGSAEAHRRHARLLLDLGRFEELVAALRRAVELDPLSISYRLSLTSGLWFTGDYEGGIAEARKILELEPDNPGALYSLGFASTLNGDYQQGIAALERALEVRPDYPFNAPGLAWAYARAGRRAEALEMLERVEARGQMLKELAIVYGELGELDRAFEYLERAYEEDRGSLTYINSDPTATALQADPRFGDLLQRLGLR
;
A
#
# COMPACT_ATOMS: atom_id res chain seq x y z
N MET A 1 -4.39 -50.73 -33.40
CA MET A 1 -3.10 -50.82 -32.66
C MET A 1 -2.03 -51.43 -33.56
N LEU A 2 -1.08 -50.63 -34.04
CA LEU A 2 0.16 -51.14 -34.65
C LEU A 2 1.18 -51.30 -33.52
N GLY A 3 1.47 -52.54 -33.12
CA GLY A 3 2.38 -52.83 -32.01
C GLY A 3 3.83 -52.41 -32.29
N LEU A 4 4.56 -52.01 -31.24
CA LEU A 4 5.96 -51.54 -31.26
C LEU A 4 6.91 -52.37 -32.15
N LYS A 5 6.67 -53.69 -32.25
CA LYS A 5 7.45 -54.59 -33.13
C LYS A 5 7.40 -54.22 -34.61
N GLY A 6 6.27 -53.71 -35.11
CA GLY A 6 6.12 -53.30 -36.52
C GLY A 6 6.79 -51.96 -36.86
N ILE A 7 7.14 -51.17 -35.85
CA ILE A 7 7.91 -49.93 -36.00
C ILE A 7 9.40 -50.25 -36.06
N ILE A 8 9.86 -51.18 -35.22
CA ILE A 8 11.26 -51.62 -35.17
C ILE A 8 11.68 -52.36 -36.44
N ASP A 9 10.82 -53.23 -36.98
CA ASP A 9 11.09 -53.96 -38.23
C ASP A 9 11.13 -53.04 -39.48
N LYS A 10 10.44 -51.90 -39.41
CA LYS A 10 10.42 -50.88 -40.49
C LYS A 10 11.63 -49.94 -40.49
N LEU A 11 12.40 -49.88 -39.41
CA LEU A 11 13.61 -49.06 -39.30
C LEU A 11 14.84 -49.71 -39.95
N GLN A 12 14.78 -50.97 -40.38
CA GLN A 12 15.93 -51.67 -41.01
C GLN A 12 16.23 -51.25 -42.48
N HIS A 13 15.61 -50.18 -43.00
CA HIS A 13 15.84 -49.74 -44.38
C HIS A 13 16.99 -48.73 -44.52
N ARG A 14 17.95 -49.03 -45.40
CA ARG A 14 19.19 -48.26 -45.68
C ARG A 14 18.99 -46.75 -45.91
N SER A 15 17.83 -46.30 -46.40
CA SER A 15 17.54 -44.88 -46.66
C SER A 15 17.24 -44.06 -45.40
N VAL A 16 16.64 -44.65 -44.37
CA VAL A 16 16.36 -43.95 -43.09
C VAL A 16 17.67 -43.74 -42.33
N TRP A 17 18.56 -44.73 -42.36
CA TRP A 17 19.90 -44.62 -41.80
C TRP A 17 20.77 -43.55 -42.45
N GLN A 18 20.57 -43.27 -43.76
CA GLN A 18 21.26 -42.18 -44.44
C GLN A 18 20.78 -40.80 -43.98
N VAL A 19 19.46 -40.62 -43.85
CA VAL A 19 18.87 -39.36 -43.34
C VAL A 19 19.26 -39.15 -41.87
N LEU A 20 19.19 -40.20 -41.06
CA LEU A 20 19.65 -40.18 -39.68
C LEU A 20 21.14 -39.82 -39.58
N GLY A 21 21.99 -40.44 -40.41
CA GLY A 21 23.43 -40.16 -40.44
C GLY A 21 23.72 -38.70 -40.81
N VAL A 22 23.06 -38.16 -41.83
CA VAL A 22 23.22 -36.74 -42.23
C VAL A 22 22.73 -35.80 -41.13
N TYR A 23 21.60 -36.10 -40.50
CA TYR A 23 21.06 -35.29 -39.41
C TYR A 23 21.99 -35.30 -38.19
N LEU A 24 22.55 -36.45 -37.83
CA LEU A 24 23.50 -36.56 -36.72
C LEU A 24 24.81 -35.82 -37.01
N VAL A 25 25.36 -35.93 -38.22
CA VAL A 25 26.56 -35.19 -38.61
C VAL A 25 26.30 -33.68 -38.63
N GLY A 26 25.17 -33.25 -39.19
CA GLY A 26 24.78 -31.83 -39.21
C GLY A 26 24.54 -31.27 -37.80
N SER A 27 23.88 -32.06 -36.93
CA SER A 27 23.66 -31.70 -35.53
C SER A 27 24.97 -31.58 -34.76
N TRP A 28 25.92 -32.48 -35.01
CA TRP A 28 27.25 -32.44 -34.39
C TRP A 28 28.04 -31.19 -34.82
N ILE A 29 28.03 -30.84 -36.11
CA ILE A 29 28.67 -29.61 -36.60
C ILE A 29 28.00 -28.37 -35.98
N ALA A 30 26.67 -28.34 -35.91
CA ALA A 30 25.94 -27.23 -35.30
C ALA A 30 26.31 -27.04 -33.82
N LEU A 31 26.44 -28.14 -33.07
CA LEU A 31 26.89 -28.08 -31.67
C LEU A 31 28.32 -27.57 -31.54
N GLN A 32 29.24 -27.95 -32.43
CA GLN A 32 30.60 -27.40 -32.41
C GLN A 32 30.64 -25.90 -32.69
N VAL A 33 29.83 -25.42 -33.64
CA VAL A 33 29.72 -23.98 -33.91
C VAL A 33 29.14 -23.25 -32.71
N VAL A 34 28.10 -23.82 -32.07
CA VAL A 34 27.49 -23.25 -30.87
C VAL A 34 28.47 -23.22 -29.70
N ASP A 35 29.28 -24.26 -29.49
CA ASP A 35 30.30 -24.26 -28.43
C ASP A 35 31.39 -23.20 -28.68
N VAL A 36 31.84 -23.04 -29.94
CA VAL A 36 32.81 -21.99 -30.30
C VAL A 36 32.22 -20.60 -30.08
N LEU A 37 30.97 -20.38 -30.48
CA LEU A 37 30.27 -19.12 -30.24
C LEU A 37 30.03 -18.88 -28.75
N ALA A 38 29.67 -19.92 -28.00
CA ALA A 38 29.38 -19.79 -26.59
C ALA A 38 30.62 -19.39 -25.79
N ASN A 39 31.77 -20.02 -26.10
CA ASN A 39 33.03 -19.76 -25.41
C ASN A 39 33.67 -18.42 -25.82
N ASN A 40 33.49 -17.97 -27.07
CA ASN A 40 34.12 -16.74 -27.55
C ASN A 40 33.30 -15.47 -27.28
N PHE A 41 32.01 -15.61 -26.97
CA PHE A 41 31.09 -14.48 -26.79
C PHE A 41 30.35 -14.49 -25.44
N ASP A 42 30.91 -15.16 -24.41
CA ASP A 42 30.36 -15.26 -23.05
C ASP A 42 28.85 -15.61 -23.02
N MET A 43 28.44 -16.56 -23.88
CA MET A 43 27.03 -16.93 -23.93
C MET A 43 26.60 -17.65 -22.65
N PRO A 44 25.34 -17.45 -22.20
CA PRO A 44 24.83 -18.09 -20.99
C PRO A 44 24.97 -19.63 -21.01
N ALA A 45 25.25 -20.23 -19.86
CA ALA A 45 25.45 -21.69 -19.74
C ALA A 45 24.23 -22.55 -20.16
N TRP A 46 23.03 -21.95 -20.27
CA TRP A 46 21.84 -22.63 -20.78
C TRP A 46 21.82 -22.77 -22.30
N PHE A 47 22.59 -21.96 -23.04
CA PHE A 47 22.50 -21.83 -24.50
C PHE A 47 22.93 -23.11 -25.26
N PRO A 48 24.05 -23.77 -24.94
CA PRO A 48 24.38 -25.06 -25.55
C PRO A 48 23.35 -26.15 -25.20
N ARG A 49 22.82 -26.14 -23.96
CA ARG A 49 21.82 -27.11 -23.48
C ARG A 49 20.49 -26.97 -24.22
N PHE A 50 20.07 -25.75 -24.48
CA PHE A 50 18.86 -25.45 -25.23
C PHE A 50 18.99 -25.86 -26.70
N THR A 51 20.15 -25.60 -27.32
CA THR A 51 20.44 -26.05 -28.69
C THR A 51 20.36 -27.57 -28.80
N LEU A 52 20.93 -28.29 -27.84
CA LEU A 52 20.85 -29.75 -27.78
C LEU A 52 19.40 -30.24 -27.68
N ALA A 53 18.57 -29.59 -26.85
CA ALA A 53 17.16 -29.94 -26.70
C ALA A 53 16.37 -29.74 -28.01
N LEU A 54 16.62 -28.64 -28.73
CA LEU A 54 15.99 -28.39 -30.04
C LEU A 54 16.39 -29.45 -31.09
N LEU A 55 17.67 -29.80 -31.17
CA LEU A 55 18.15 -30.83 -32.10
C LEU A 55 17.56 -32.21 -31.76
N ALA A 56 17.37 -32.51 -30.48
CA ALA A 56 16.72 -33.75 -30.02
C ALA A 56 15.25 -33.81 -30.42
N ILE A 57 14.52 -32.68 -30.35
CA ILE A 57 13.11 -32.60 -30.77
C ILE A 57 12.98 -32.64 -32.30
N GLY A 58 13.92 -32.05 -33.04
CA GLY A 58 13.89 -32.06 -34.50
C GLY A 58 14.11 -33.44 -35.12
N LEU A 59 14.86 -34.32 -34.46
CA LEU A 59 15.17 -35.66 -34.95
C LEU A 59 13.93 -36.52 -35.25
N PRO A 60 12.95 -36.71 -34.32
CA PRO A 60 11.75 -37.48 -34.60
C PRO A 60 10.91 -36.87 -35.72
N ILE A 61 10.87 -35.54 -35.86
CA ILE A 61 10.13 -34.85 -36.92
C ILE A 61 10.74 -35.19 -38.30
N VAL A 62 12.07 -35.12 -38.43
CA VAL A 62 12.78 -35.46 -39.67
C VAL A 62 12.60 -36.94 -40.03
N LEU A 63 12.63 -37.84 -39.05
CA LEU A 63 12.42 -39.26 -39.29
C LEU A 63 10.98 -39.55 -39.76
N VAL A 64 9.97 -38.97 -39.09
CA VAL A 64 8.56 -39.13 -39.45
C VAL A 64 8.26 -38.58 -40.84
N THR A 65 8.76 -37.40 -41.18
CA THR A 65 8.59 -36.82 -42.52
C THR A 65 9.24 -37.67 -43.61
N SER A 66 10.43 -38.24 -43.35
CA SER A 66 11.06 -39.18 -44.29
C SER A 66 10.21 -40.44 -44.53
N LEU A 67 9.54 -40.93 -43.48
CA LEU A 67 8.70 -42.12 -43.53
C LEU A 67 7.37 -41.86 -44.27
N VAL A 68 6.76 -40.69 -44.04
CA VAL A 68 5.50 -40.27 -44.68
C VAL A 68 5.70 -40.03 -46.17
N GLN A 69 6.81 -39.38 -46.56
CA GLN A 69 7.09 -39.07 -47.97
C GLN A 69 7.31 -40.33 -48.82
N LYS A 70 7.97 -41.37 -48.28
CA LYS A 70 8.13 -42.66 -48.98
C LYS A 70 6.80 -43.41 -49.17
N ARG A 71 5.80 -43.10 -48.35
CA ARG A 71 4.45 -43.67 -48.47
C ARG A 71 3.68 -42.98 -49.60
N LEU A 72 3.83 -41.66 -49.70
CA LEU A 72 3.28 -40.84 -50.78
C LEU A 72 3.89 -41.18 -52.14
N THR A 73 5.21 -41.37 -52.24
CA THR A 73 5.85 -41.76 -53.51
C THR A 73 5.48 -43.17 -53.95
N ARG A 74 5.30 -44.12 -53.02
CA ARG A 74 4.79 -45.47 -53.33
C ARG A 74 3.34 -45.48 -53.76
N TRP A 75 2.51 -44.60 -53.18
CA TRP A 75 1.11 -44.46 -53.57
C TRP A 75 0.99 -43.86 -54.98
N ALA A 76 1.81 -42.85 -55.29
CA ALA A 76 1.90 -42.28 -56.64
C ALA A 76 2.45 -43.27 -57.68
N ALA A 77 3.37 -44.17 -57.30
CA ALA A 77 3.91 -45.19 -58.20
C ALA A 77 2.95 -46.37 -58.48
N GLY A 78 1.90 -46.54 -57.67
CA GLY A 78 0.88 -47.58 -57.85
C GLY A 78 -0.32 -47.16 -58.69
N ALA A 79 -0.36 -45.90 -59.17
CA ALA A 79 -1.51 -45.32 -59.83
C ALA A 79 -1.38 -45.16 -61.36
N ASP A 80 -0.28 -45.57 -61.99
CA ASP A 80 -0.20 -45.53 -63.46
C ASP A 80 0.65 -46.64 -64.08
N SER A 81 0.00 -47.42 -64.94
CA SER A 81 0.61 -48.36 -65.87
C SER A 81 0.62 -47.74 -67.27
N ARG A 82 1.82 -47.69 -67.89
CA ARG A 82 2.17 -47.26 -69.27
C ARG A 82 2.47 -45.77 -69.45
N ALA A 83 3.76 -45.42 -69.30
CA ALA A 83 4.57 -44.75 -70.32
C ALA A 83 6.03 -44.74 -69.87
N GLU A 84 6.93 -44.84 -70.84
CA GLU A 84 8.28 -45.36 -70.72
C GLU A 84 9.29 -44.48 -69.93
N THR A 85 10.07 -45.17 -69.12
CA THR A 85 11.53 -45.12 -69.06
C THR A 85 12.24 -44.12 -69.98
N THR A 86 12.56 -42.93 -69.46
CA THR A 86 13.88 -42.26 -69.61
C THR A 86 13.98 -41.03 -68.70
N ALA A 87 14.17 -41.23 -67.39
CA ALA A 87 14.75 -40.25 -66.45
C ALA A 87 14.97 -40.84 -65.03
N ARG A 88 15.01 -42.17 -64.88
CA ARG A 88 15.17 -42.84 -63.59
C ARG A 88 16.64 -43.13 -63.32
N ALA A 89 17.33 -42.17 -62.70
CA ALA A 89 18.50 -42.38 -61.85
C ALA A 89 19.01 -41.07 -61.19
N GLY A 90 18.67 -39.90 -61.73
CA GLY A 90 19.18 -38.61 -61.25
C GLY A 90 18.33 -37.88 -60.21
N SER A 91 17.00 -38.06 -60.19
CA SER A 91 16.11 -37.13 -59.47
C SER A 91 15.83 -37.48 -57.99
N GLU A 92 16.04 -38.72 -57.54
CA GLU A 92 15.83 -39.06 -56.11
C GLU A 92 16.97 -38.57 -55.20
N ARG A 93 18.21 -38.49 -55.72
CA ARG A 93 19.37 -37.95 -54.98
C ARG A 93 19.41 -36.42 -54.96
N ILE A 94 18.98 -35.77 -56.06
CA ILE A 94 19.05 -34.30 -56.17
C ILE A 94 17.94 -33.62 -55.33
N PHE A 95 16.77 -34.24 -55.19
CA PHE A 95 15.65 -33.64 -54.44
C PHE A 95 15.80 -33.80 -52.91
N THR A 96 16.40 -34.89 -52.44
CA THR A 96 16.70 -35.11 -51.01
C THR A 96 17.81 -34.18 -50.51
N TRP A 97 18.83 -33.91 -51.33
CA TRP A 97 19.88 -32.95 -51.01
C TRP A 97 19.37 -31.51 -51.05
N ARG A 98 18.51 -31.16 -52.02
CA ARG A 98 17.93 -29.81 -52.10
C ARG A 98 17.08 -29.47 -50.86
N ASN A 99 16.29 -30.40 -50.35
CA ASN A 99 15.48 -30.14 -49.15
C ASN A 99 16.30 -30.16 -47.86
N ALA A 100 17.39 -30.94 -47.80
CA ALA A 100 18.34 -30.85 -46.69
C ALA A 100 19.11 -29.52 -46.70
N ILE A 101 19.49 -29.02 -47.88
CA ILE A 101 20.12 -27.70 -48.04
C ILE A 101 19.12 -26.58 -47.73
N VAL A 102 17.88 -26.66 -48.20
CA VAL A 102 16.84 -25.67 -47.89
C VAL A 102 16.45 -25.70 -46.41
N GLY A 103 16.35 -26.89 -45.80
CA GLY A 103 16.13 -27.02 -44.35
C GLY A 103 17.31 -26.47 -43.53
N GLY A 104 18.54 -26.70 -43.97
CA GLY A 104 19.75 -26.12 -43.39
C GLY A 104 19.81 -24.60 -43.56
N LEU A 105 19.41 -24.07 -44.71
CA LEU A 105 19.34 -22.62 -44.98
C LEU A 105 18.24 -21.93 -44.18
N ILE A 106 17.09 -22.57 -43.98
CA ILE A 106 16.01 -22.05 -43.13
C ILE A 106 16.43 -22.08 -41.66
N ALA A 107 17.09 -23.15 -41.21
CA ALA A 107 17.65 -23.21 -39.86
C ALA A 107 18.76 -22.16 -39.66
N PHE A 108 19.61 -21.95 -40.65
CA PHE A 108 20.65 -20.91 -40.63
C PHE A 108 20.06 -19.49 -40.69
N ALA A 109 19.00 -19.27 -41.47
CA ALA A 109 18.29 -17.99 -41.51
C ALA A 109 17.55 -17.73 -40.20
N PHE A 110 16.94 -18.76 -39.60
CA PHE A 110 16.31 -18.66 -38.29
C PHE A 110 17.35 -18.38 -37.19
N TRP A 111 18.50 -19.06 -37.22
CA TRP A 111 19.63 -18.77 -36.33
C TRP A 111 20.24 -17.39 -36.58
N GLY A 112 20.30 -16.95 -37.84
CA GLY A 112 20.69 -15.60 -38.21
C GLY A 112 19.74 -14.56 -37.64
N VAL A 113 18.43 -14.78 -37.72
CA VAL A 113 17.39 -13.91 -37.14
C VAL A 113 17.45 -13.91 -35.62
N VAL A 114 17.65 -15.07 -34.97
CA VAL A 114 17.82 -15.15 -33.50
C VAL A 114 19.12 -14.48 -33.06
N ALA A 115 20.22 -14.67 -33.78
CA ALA A 115 21.51 -14.04 -33.49
C ALA A 115 21.47 -12.52 -33.74
N THR A 116 20.84 -12.05 -34.83
CA THR A 116 20.62 -10.61 -35.07
C THR A 116 19.62 -10.04 -34.07
N SER A 117 18.55 -10.77 -33.73
CA SER A 117 17.61 -10.33 -32.70
C SER A 117 18.25 -10.33 -31.32
N TRP A 118 19.33 -11.08 -31.08
CA TRP A 118 20.10 -11.00 -29.84
C TRP A 118 21.18 -9.89 -29.91
N LEU A 119 21.78 -9.65 -31.08
CA LEU A 119 22.69 -8.51 -31.33
C LEU A 119 21.98 -7.15 -31.30
N PHE A 120 20.71 -7.09 -31.70
CA PHE A 120 19.91 -5.86 -31.73
C PHE A 120 18.88 -5.76 -30.59
N PHE A 121 18.40 -6.89 -30.04
CA PHE A 121 17.36 -6.95 -29.00
C PHE A 121 17.63 -7.99 -27.90
N GLY A 122 18.83 -8.59 -27.87
CA GLY A 122 19.28 -9.44 -26.76
C GLY A 122 19.74 -8.59 -25.57
N PRO A 123 19.84 -9.17 -24.37
CA PRO A 123 20.06 -8.41 -23.17
C PRO A 123 21.50 -7.89 -23.13
N GLY A 124 21.69 -6.65 -23.58
CA GLY A 124 22.86 -5.84 -23.24
C GLY A 124 23.56 -5.20 -24.43
N THR A 125 22.97 -4.16 -25.01
CA THR A 125 23.63 -2.85 -25.28
C THR A 125 22.60 -1.89 -25.91
N ALA A 126 21.54 -1.60 -25.14
CA ALA A 126 21.05 -0.23 -25.16
C ALA A 126 22.26 0.67 -24.78
N PRO A 127 22.42 1.85 -25.40
CA PRO A 127 23.48 2.77 -25.00
C PRO A 127 23.40 2.92 -23.48
N ASN A 128 24.55 2.85 -22.84
CA ASN A 128 24.72 3.01 -21.40
C ASN A 128 24.41 4.48 -21.03
N LEU A 129 23.15 4.89 -21.17
CA LEU A 129 22.54 5.70 -20.15
C LEU A 129 22.49 4.76 -18.96
N GLY A 130 23.35 4.99 -17.98
CA GLY A 130 23.20 4.36 -16.68
C GLY A 130 21.81 4.70 -16.15
N VAL A 131 20.83 3.89 -16.50
CA VAL A 131 19.77 3.58 -15.59
C VAL A 131 20.37 2.45 -14.76
N GLU A 132 21.21 2.84 -13.79
CA GLU A 132 20.88 2.39 -12.44
C GLU A 132 19.35 2.47 -12.39
N THR A 133 18.62 1.36 -12.23
CA THR A 133 17.26 1.50 -11.70
C THR A 133 17.45 2.43 -10.53
N SER A 134 17.11 3.71 -10.69
CA SER A 134 17.64 4.78 -9.84
C SER A 134 17.36 4.25 -8.46
N ARG A 135 18.41 3.98 -7.68
CA ARG A 135 18.23 3.35 -6.37
C ARG A 135 17.38 4.38 -5.64
N ASP A 136 16.07 4.17 -5.61
CA ASP A 136 15.18 5.20 -5.12
C ASP A 136 15.23 5.11 -3.61
N LEU A 137 16.27 5.74 -3.09
CA LEU A 137 16.61 5.80 -1.68
C LEU A 137 15.70 6.81 -0.96
N ARG A 138 14.81 7.51 -1.68
CA ARG A 138 13.94 8.57 -1.15
C ARG A 138 12.76 8.03 -0.35
N SER A 139 12.98 6.94 0.38
CA SER A 139 12.06 6.40 1.37
C SER A 139 12.84 6.05 2.63
N ILE A 140 12.40 6.59 3.76
CA ILE A 140 13.12 6.56 5.03
C ILE A 140 12.17 6.22 6.17
N ALA A 141 12.62 5.34 7.06
CA ALA A 141 12.04 5.17 8.38
C ALA A 141 13.07 5.56 9.44
N VAL A 142 12.70 6.50 10.31
CA VAL A 142 13.51 6.83 11.49
C VAL A 142 13.13 5.83 12.56
N LEU A 143 14.06 5.00 13.03
CA LEU A 143 13.76 4.08 14.11
C LEU A 143 13.70 4.83 15.46
N PRO A 144 12.95 4.32 16.45
CA PRO A 144 12.90 4.93 17.77
C PRO A 144 14.30 5.13 18.34
N LEU A 145 14.63 6.37 18.71
CA LEU A 145 15.96 6.69 19.21
C LEU A 145 16.19 6.01 20.56
N THR A 146 17.33 5.36 20.69
CA THR A 146 17.73 4.72 21.94
C THR A 146 18.19 5.76 22.96
N SER A 147 17.81 5.57 24.22
CA SER A 147 18.33 6.35 25.35
C SER A 147 19.15 5.44 26.26
N PHE A 148 20.33 5.91 26.68
CA PHE A 148 21.16 5.19 27.65
C PHE A 148 20.60 5.23 29.07
N ASN A 149 19.75 6.22 29.36
CA ASN A 149 19.04 6.34 30.63
C ASN A 149 17.59 5.88 30.47
N THR A 150 17.05 5.18 31.47
CA THR A 150 15.69 4.60 31.43
C THR A 150 14.66 5.42 32.21
N ASP A 151 15.04 6.59 32.75
CA ASP A 151 14.09 7.47 33.42
C ASP A 151 13.13 8.12 32.42
N GLU A 152 11.91 8.43 32.88
CA GLU A 152 10.84 8.93 32.01
C GLU A 152 11.20 10.26 31.33
N GLN A 153 12.02 11.11 31.96
CA GLN A 153 12.45 12.38 31.37
C GLN A 153 13.42 12.13 30.21
N SER A 154 14.39 11.25 30.37
CA SER A 154 15.31 10.87 29.29
C SER A 154 14.59 10.18 28.13
N LEU A 155 13.61 9.32 28.41
CA LEU A 155 12.78 8.68 27.39
C LEU A 155 11.90 9.68 26.64
N ALA A 156 11.28 10.62 27.35
CA ALA A 156 10.51 11.70 26.75
C ALA A 156 11.40 12.58 25.86
N PHE A 157 12.60 12.93 26.32
CA PHE A 157 13.57 13.72 25.55
C PHE A 157 14.01 13.02 24.26
N ALA A 158 14.39 11.74 24.34
CA ALA A 158 14.76 10.96 23.16
C ALA A 158 13.56 10.80 22.20
N SER A 159 12.36 10.59 22.74
CA SER A 159 11.13 10.57 21.94
C SER A 159 10.87 11.90 21.26
N GLY A 160 11.10 13.04 21.92
CA GLY A 160 10.93 14.37 21.33
C GLY A 160 11.85 14.63 20.16
N ILE A 161 13.15 14.32 20.30
CA ILE A 161 14.10 14.45 19.19
C ILE A 161 13.72 13.54 18.02
N HIS A 162 13.32 12.31 18.31
CA HIS A 162 12.85 11.36 17.29
C HIS A 162 11.66 11.93 16.50
N ASP A 163 10.68 12.42 17.25
CA ASP A 163 9.45 13.02 16.76
C ASP A 163 9.70 14.28 15.91
N ASP A 164 10.59 15.16 16.37
CA ASP A 164 10.96 16.37 15.63
C ASP A 164 11.71 16.04 14.34
N LEU A 165 12.59 15.04 14.36
CA LEU A 165 13.27 14.56 13.15
C LEU A 165 12.28 13.99 12.14
N LEU A 166 11.30 13.20 12.58
CA LEU A 166 10.20 12.73 11.73
C LEU A 166 9.42 13.91 11.11
N THR A 167 9.09 14.92 11.92
CA THR A 167 8.39 16.12 11.45
C THR A 167 9.22 16.91 10.44
N GLN A 168 10.52 17.08 10.65
CA GLN A 168 11.37 17.80 9.69
C GLN A 168 11.56 17.02 8.38
N LEU A 169 11.73 15.70 8.45
CA LEU A 169 11.90 14.86 7.26
C LEU A 169 10.60 14.70 6.46
N SER A 170 9.44 14.68 7.11
CA SER A 170 8.13 14.59 6.44
C SER A 170 7.76 15.85 5.64
N LYS A 171 8.29 17.00 6.03
CA LYS A 171 8.16 18.27 5.28
C LYS A 171 8.87 18.26 3.93
N ILE A 172 9.80 17.33 3.70
CA ILE A 172 10.54 17.19 2.44
C ILE A 172 9.69 16.38 1.47
N GLY A 173 8.93 17.03 0.60
CA GLY A 173 7.97 16.35 -0.30
C GLY A 173 8.57 15.36 -1.29
N SER A 174 9.90 15.40 -1.50
CA SER A 174 10.60 14.41 -2.32
C SER A 174 10.99 13.14 -1.55
N LEU A 175 10.74 13.08 -0.23
CA LEU A 175 10.95 11.92 0.64
C LEU A 175 9.63 11.29 1.07
N LYS A 176 9.58 9.95 1.02
CA LYS A 176 8.59 9.16 1.74
C LYS A 176 9.13 8.89 3.16
N THR A 177 8.62 9.62 4.15
CA THR A 177 9.00 9.44 5.55
C THR A 177 7.93 8.62 6.27
N ILE A 178 8.32 7.49 6.86
CA ILE A 178 7.38 6.64 7.61
C ILE A 178 7.04 7.28 8.95
N SER A 179 5.76 7.36 9.25
CA SER A 179 5.21 7.98 10.44
C SER A 179 5.49 7.19 11.72
N ARG A 180 5.32 7.90 12.84
CA ARG A 180 5.66 7.43 14.18
C ARG A 180 5.02 6.09 14.54
N THR A 181 3.72 5.91 14.33
CA THR A 181 2.98 4.71 14.76
C THR A 181 3.62 3.43 14.21
N SER A 182 4.03 3.44 12.94
CA SER A 182 4.68 2.31 12.30
C SER A 182 6.08 2.02 12.84
N VAL A 183 6.95 3.04 12.92
CA VAL A 183 8.33 2.82 13.39
C VAL A 183 8.40 2.45 14.87
N MET A 184 7.41 2.87 15.64
CA MET A 184 7.30 2.59 17.07
C MET A 184 7.15 1.11 17.42
N LYS A 185 6.65 0.28 16.49
CA LYS A 185 6.61 -1.18 16.68
C LYS A 185 8.00 -1.81 16.80
N TYR A 186 9.05 -1.10 16.38
CA TYR A 186 10.42 -1.60 16.37
C TYR A 186 11.30 -1.06 17.51
N ARG A 187 10.74 -0.36 18.51
CA ARG A 187 11.55 0.22 19.61
C ARG A 187 12.49 -0.78 20.28
N ASP A 188 12.01 -1.99 20.54
CA ASP A 188 12.74 -3.05 21.24
C ASP A 188 12.90 -4.31 20.36
N THR A 189 12.99 -4.12 19.04
CA THR A 189 13.07 -5.24 18.09
C THR A 189 14.44 -5.90 18.04
N GLN A 190 14.45 -7.18 17.67
CA GLN A 190 15.67 -7.94 17.32
C GLN A 190 15.75 -8.23 15.81
N LEU A 191 14.79 -7.73 15.03
CA LEU A 191 14.75 -7.90 13.58
C LEU A 191 15.92 -7.17 12.91
N GLY A 192 16.38 -7.71 11.78
CA GLY A 192 17.43 -7.06 10.99
C GLY A 192 16.89 -5.87 10.20
N VAL A 193 17.78 -4.92 9.85
CA VAL A 193 17.49 -3.73 9.01
C VAL A 193 16.66 -4.08 7.77
N ARG A 194 17.03 -5.16 7.07
CA ARG A 194 16.34 -5.60 5.85
C ARG A 194 14.89 -6.05 6.10
N GLU A 195 14.62 -6.71 7.23
CA GLU A 195 13.28 -7.18 7.57
C GLU A 195 12.39 -6.00 7.95
N ILE A 196 12.90 -5.09 8.78
CA ILE A 196 12.20 -3.86 9.18
C ILE A 196 11.86 -3.01 7.95
N ALA A 197 12.82 -2.83 7.05
CA ALA A 197 12.62 -2.03 5.84
C ALA A 197 11.62 -2.68 4.87
N ALA A 198 11.58 -4.02 4.79
CA ALA A 198 10.59 -4.73 3.98
C ALA A 198 9.18 -4.56 4.55
N ASP A 199 9.03 -4.68 5.87
CA ASP A 199 7.75 -4.54 6.57
C ASP A 199 7.19 -3.10 6.48
N LEU A 200 8.08 -2.10 6.56
CA LEU A 200 7.74 -0.69 6.38
C LEU A 200 7.66 -0.22 4.93
N GLY A 201 8.11 -1.04 3.97
CA GLY A 201 8.16 -0.67 2.55
C GLY A 201 9.04 0.57 2.28
N VAL A 202 10.26 0.57 2.81
CA VAL A 202 11.27 1.63 2.64
C VAL A 202 12.61 1.10 2.15
N ALA A 203 13.40 1.96 1.53
CA ALA A 203 14.76 1.65 1.08
C ALA A 203 15.82 1.95 2.14
N THR A 204 15.56 2.88 3.06
CA THR A 204 16.55 3.32 4.05
C THR A 204 15.99 3.38 5.46
N LEU A 205 16.86 3.10 6.44
CA LEU A 205 16.58 3.26 7.87
C LEU A 205 17.54 4.31 8.45
N LEU A 206 17.02 5.17 9.33
CA LEU A 206 17.80 6.08 10.14
C LEU A 206 17.73 5.63 11.59
N GLU A 207 18.88 5.22 12.12
CA GLU A 207 19.03 4.76 13.50
C GLU A 207 19.84 5.75 14.30
N GLY A 208 19.62 5.77 15.63
CA GLY A 208 20.41 6.64 16.47
C GLY A 208 20.19 6.44 17.96
N SER A 209 21.01 7.18 18.70
CA SER A 209 20.99 7.23 20.16
C SER A 209 21.10 8.66 20.64
N VAL A 210 20.36 8.99 21.70
CA VAL A 210 20.44 10.26 22.39
C VAL A 210 20.91 10.02 23.81
N GLN A 211 21.89 10.81 24.25
CA GLN A 211 22.37 10.79 25.63
C GLN A 211 22.35 12.20 26.19
N ARG A 212 21.69 12.36 27.34
CA ARG A 212 21.73 13.58 28.14
C ARG A 212 22.60 13.32 29.37
N ALA A 213 23.63 14.14 29.58
CA ALA A 213 24.52 14.06 30.72
C ALA A 213 24.79 15.47 31.27
N GLY A 214 24.06 15.84 32.32
CA GLY A 214 24.13 17.18 32.90
C GLY A 214 23.67 18.25 31.90
N ASP A 215 24.60 19.15 31.59
CA ASP A 215 24.47 20.28 30.64
C ASP A 215 24.92 19.93 29.22
N HIS A 216 25.17 18.65 28.92
CA HIS A 216 25.57 18.21 27.58
C HIS A 216 24.59 17.20 26.97
N VAL A 217 24.49 17.27 25.64
CA VAL A 217 23.77 16.31 24.81
C VAL A 217 24.71 15.69 23.78
N ARG A 218 24.59 14.36 23.64
CA ARG A 218 25.23 13.61 22.58
C ARG A 218 24.16 12.93 21.73
N VAL A 219 24.20 13.19 20.43
CA VAL A 219 23.30 12.56 19.45
C VAL A 219 24.17 11.83 18.43
N SER A 220 23.93 10.54 18.25
CA SER A 220 24.61 9.73 17.24
C SER A 220 23.57 9.21 16.26
N MET A 221 23.80 9.43 14.97
CA MET A 221 22.87 9.04 13.91
C MET A 221 23.60 8.28 12.81
N GLN A 222 22.92 7.30 12.21
CA GLN A 222 23.39 6.57 11.06
C GLN A 222 22.25 6.30 10.08
N LEU A 223 22.50 6.55 8.81
CA LEU A 223 21.59 6.28 7.71
C LEU A 223 22.08 5.04 6.96
N ILE A 224 21.20 4.04 6.80
CA ILE A 224 21.54 2.71 6.28
C ILE A 224 20.67 2.41 5.05
N ASP A 225 21.31 1.90 4.00
CA ASP A 225 20.65 1.28 2.84
C ASP A 225 20.24 -0.14 3.19
N ALA A 226 18.94 -0.40 3.32
CA ALA A 226 18.44 -1.65 3.89
C ALA A 226 18.60 -2.89 2.99
N ARG A 227 18.99 -2.69 1.72
CA ARG A 227 19.12 -3.78 0.75
C ARG A 227 20.41 -4.56 0.93
N ASP A 228 21.50 -3.86 1.23
CA ASP A 228 22.86 -4.39 1.37
C ASP A 228 23.52 -4.02 2.71
N ASP A 229 22.75 -3.48 3.66
CA ASP A 229 23.19 -3.08 5.01
C ASP A 229 24.35 -2.06 4.98
N ARG A 230 24.36 -1.21 3.94
CA ARG A 230 25.44 -0.26 3.69
C ARG A 230 25.14 1.07 4.37
N HIS A 231 26.07 1.54 5.19
CA HIS A 231 26.01 2.88 5.77
C HIS A 231 26.18 3.96 4.69
N LEU A 232 25.18 4.82 4.55
CA LEU A 232 25.16 5.96 3.63
C LEU A 232 25.82 7.20 4.26
N TRP A 233 25.53 7.42 5.54
CA TRP A 233 26.02 8.53 6.34
C TRP A 233 25.98 8.15 7.82
N ALA A 234 26.93 8.65 8.61
CA ALA A 234 26.93 8.50 10.05
C ALA A 234 27.66 9.68 10.69
N GLU A 235 27.11 10.23 11.77
CA GLU A 235 27.67 11.39 12.44
C GLU A 235 27.36 11.37 13.94
N THR A 236 28.23 12.01 14.72
CA THR A 236 28.05 12.17 16.18
C THR A 236 28.20 13.63 16.55
N TYR A 237 27.15 14.17 17.15
CA TYR A 237 27.08 15.53 17.65
C TYR A 237 27.29 15.52 19.16
N ASN A 238 28.18 16.39 19.64
CA ASN A 238 28.38 16.64 21.07
C ASN A 238 28.26 18.15 21.28
N ALA A 239 27.28 18.57 22.07
CA ALA A 239 27.02 19.99 22.29
C ALA A 239 26.55 20.24 23.73
N GLU A 240 26.60 21.49 24.14
CA GLU A 240 25.89 21.95 25.34
C GLU A 240 24.38 21.88 25.10
N LEU A 241 23.61 21.52 26.14
CA LEU A 241 22.17 21.38 26.10
C LEU A 241 21.50 22.76 26.10
N THR A 242 21.41 23.34 24.92
CA THR A 242 20.69 24.59 24.65
C THR A 242 19.70 24.37 23.51
N THR A 243 18.61 25.15 23.47
CA THR A 243 17.65 25.16 22.36
C THR A 243 18.34 25.39 21.02
N ALA A 244 19.24 26.38 20.95
CA ALA A 244 20.03 26.68 19.77
C ALA A 244 20.81 25.47 19.24
N ASN A 245 21.46 24.70 20.12
CA ASN A 245 22.22 23.50 19.73
C ASN A 245 21.31 22.33 19.34
N ILE A 246 20.21 22.10 20.08
CA ILE A 246 19.24 21.03 19.77
C ILE A 246 18.66 21.25 18.37
N PHE A 247 18.14 22.45 18.08
CA PHE A 247 17.55 22.76 16.78
C PHE A 247 18.59 22.78 15.66
N ALA A 248 19.81 23.25 15.92
CA ALA A 248 20.88 23.19 14.93
C ALA A 248 21.25 21.75 14.56
N ILE A 249 21.36 20.85 15.55
CA ILE A 249 21.63 19.42 15.33
C ILE A 249 20.49 18.78 14.52
N GLN A 250 19.22 19.01 14.89
CA GLN A 250 18.07 18.47 14.16
C GLN A 250 18.04 18.96 12.70
N SER A 251 18.27 20.26 12.49
CA SER A 251 18.33 20.87 11.15
C SER A 251 19.45 20.26 10.32
N ASP A 252 20.62 20.04 10.92
CA ASP A 252 21.77 19.47 10.25
C ASP A 252 21.55 18.01 9.87
N ILE A 253 21.01 17.19 10.78
CA ILE A 253 20.62 15.80 10.49
C ILE A 253 19.65 15.75 9.30
N ALA A 254 18.61 16.59 9.29
CA ALA A 254 17.64 16.63 8.20
C ALA A 254 18.30 16.99 6.84
N ARG A 255 19.21 17.98 6.82
CA ARG A 255 19.96 18.37 5.63
C ARG A 255 20.91 17.28 5.14
N GLN A 256 21.64 16.64 6.06
CA GLN A 256 22.58 15.56 5.73
C GLN A 256 21.85 14.33 5.18
N VAL A 257 20.71 13.96 5.78
CA VAL A 257 19.85 12.89 5.28
C VAL A 257 19.31 13.23 3.88
N ALA A 258 18.76 14.44 3.69
CA ALA A 258 18.27 14.86 2.38
C ALA A 258 19.37 14.79 1.31
N ALA A 259 20.58 15.27 1.62
CA ALA A 259 21.73 15.20 0.73
C ALA A 259 22.14 13.75 0.42
N ALA A 260 22.25 12.89 1.44
CA ALA A 260 22.62 11.48 1.28
C ALA A 260 21.60 10.68 0.44
N LEU A 261 20.32 11.05 0.52
CA LEU A 261 19.24 10.43 -0.25
C LEU A 261 18.99 11.12 -1.60
N SER A 262 19.77 12.15 -1.95
CA SER A 262 19.57 12.99 -3.15
C SER A 262 18.14 13.56 -3.24
N ALA A 263 17.56 13.90 -2.09
CA ALA A 263 16.27 14.55 -1.97
C ALA A 263 16.44 16.07 -2.09
N ALA A 264 15.72 16.68 -3.03
CA ALA A 264 15.78 18.11 -3.25
C ALA A 264 15.08 18.87 -2.11
N LEU A 265 15.80 19.82 -1.51
CA LEU A 265 15.25 20.81 -0.59
C LEU A 265 14.90 22.06 -1.38
N THR A 266 13.65 22.52 -1.31
CA THR A 266 13.27 23.82 -1.87
C THR A 266 13.73 24.93 -0.92
N PRO A 267 13.90 26.18 -1.40
CA PRO A 267 14.27 27.30 -0.53
C PRO A 267 13.32 27.48 0.66
N GLU A 268 12.03 27.23 0.47
CA GLU A 268 11.01 27.31 1.52
C GLU A 268 11.20 26.21 2.57
N VAL A 269 11.50 24.98 2.14
CA VAL A 269 11.82 23.87 3.05
C VAL A 269 13.07 24.22 3.87
N GLU A 270 14.12 24.73 3.23
CA GLU A 270 15.39 25.10 3.86
C GLU A 270 15.20 26.14 4.98
N VAL A 271 14.40 27.18 4.71
CA VAL A 271 14.07 28.22 5.71
C VAL A 271 13.32 27.60 6.90
N ARG A 272 12.30 26.77 6.65
CA ARG A 272 11.53 26.12 7.73
C ARG A 272 12.35 25.14 8.55
N LEU A 273 13.31 24.44 7.93
CA LEU A 273 14.24 23.56 8.66
C LEU A 273 15.09 24.37 9.64
N ALA A 274 15.49 25.59 9.27
CA ALA A 274 16.33 26.46 10.10
C ALA A 274 15.56 27.24 11.19
N THR A 275 14.23 27.27 11.14
CA THR A 275 13.39 27.97 12.12
C THR A 275 13.52 27.33 13.50
N ARG A 276 13.70 28.18 14.52
CA ARG A 276 13.69 27.79 15.93
C ARG A 276 12.32 28.09 16.52
N PRO A 277 11.59 27.10 17.04
CA PRO A 277 10.24 27.32 17.50
C PRO A 277 10.17 27.97 18.89
N THR A 278 11.25 27.92 19.68
CA THR A 278 11.33 28.53 21.01
C THR A 278 12.79 28.79 21.40
N GLU A 279 13.04 29.79 22.24
CA GLU A 279 14.34 30.01 22.89
C GLU A 279 14.35 29.48 24.34
N SER A 280 13.20 29.01 24.84
CA SER A 280 13.03 28.47 26.20
C SER A 280 13.20 26.95 26.23
N LEU A 281 14.30 26.49 26.83
CA LEU A 281 14.54 25.05 27.03
C LEU A 281 13.46 24.41 27.92
N GLN A 282 12.91 25.18 28.87
CA GLN A 282 11.84 24.71 29.73
C GLN A 282 10.54 24.49 28.94
N ALA A 283 10.17 25.43 28.09
CA ALA A 283 8.99 25.29 27.24
C ALA A 283 9.11 24.07 26.32
N TYR A 284 10.29 23.89 25.70
CA TYR A 284 10.58 22.75 24.84
C TYR A 284 10.49 21.39 25.57
N ASP A 285 11.02 21.29 26.79
CA ASP A 285 10.93 20.06 27.61
C ASP A 285 9.46 19.72 27.95
N LEU A 286 8.69 20.71 28.38
CA LEU A 286 7.27 20.56 28.71
C LEU A 286 6.44 20.11 27.50
N TYR A 287 6.64 20.76 26.35
CA TYR A 287 5.98 20.40 25.10
C TYR A 287 6.32 18.97 24.65
N THR A 288 7.61 18.62 24.68
CA THR A 288 8.07 17.27 24.32
C THR A 288 7.44 16.21 25.21
N ARG A 289 7.33 16.47 26.51
CA ARG A 289 6.66 15.57 27.46
C ARG A 289 5.15 15.50 27.21
N GLY A 290 4.50 16.62 26.87
CA GLY A 290 3.08 16.65 26.49
C GLY A 290 2.80 15.73 25.30
N ARG A 291 3.59 15.86 24.24
CA ARG A 291 3.52 14.98 23.06
C ARG A 291 3.82 13.52 23.37
N TYR A 292 4.79 13.26 24.24
CA TYR A 292 5.08 11.89 24.68
C TYR A 292 3.88 11.27 25.42
N LEU A 293 3.21 12.04 26.29
CA LEU A 293 2.00 11.57 26.98
C LEU A 293 0.82 11.33 26.05
N HIS A 294 0.64 12.18 25.04
CA HIS A 294 -0.41 12.03 24.04
C HIS A 294 -0.23 10.75 23.20
N HIS A 295 1.00 10.47 22.76
CA HIS A 295 1.30 9.32 21.88
C HIS A 295 1.62 8.00 22.59
N LYS A 296 1.76 7.98 23.92
CA LYS A 296 2.04 6.71 24.63
C LYS A 296 0.76 5.86 24.73
N PRO A 297 0.87 4.54 24.92
CA PRO A 297 -0.29 3.69 25.18
C PRO A 297 -1.13 4.23 26.35
N GLY A 298 -2.44 4.38 26.13
CA GLY A 298 -3.37 4.99 27.10
C GLY A 298 -3.42 6.53 27.09
N GLY A 299 -2.61 7.18 26.24
CA GLY A 299 -2.57 8.65 26.08
C GLY A 299 -3.88 9.26 25.60
N GLY A 300 -4.67 8.54 24.79
CA GLY A 300 -6.01 8.94 24.35
C GLY A 300 -7.11 8.76 25.41
N SER A 301 -6.80 8.32 26.64
CA SER A 301 -7.80 8.38 27.72
C SER A 301 -8.04 9.83 28.13
N GLU A 302 -9.24 10.16 28.64
CA GLU A 302 -9.55 11.48 29.20
C GLU A 302 -8.42 12.02 30.09
N SER A 303 -7.97 11.20 31.06
CA SER A 303 -6.86 11.58 31.96
C SER A 303 -5.51 11.77 31.27
N GLY A 304 -5.25 11.03 30.18
CA GLY A 304 -4.03 11.15 29.39
C GLY A 304 -4.02 12.44 28.56
N LEU A 305 -5.14 12.74 27.90
CA LEU A 305 -5.37 13.96 27.14
C LEU A 305 -5.30 15.19 28.04
N GLU A 306 -5.96 15.17 29.21
CA GLU A 306 -5.88 16.26 30.19
C GLU A 306 -4.44 16.48 30.71
N ALA A 307 -3.69 15.41 30.94
CA ALA A 307 -2.30 15.50 31.37
C ALA A 307 -1.40 16.11 30.27
N ALA A 308 -1.63 15.76 29.00
CA ALA A 308 -0.94 16.37 27.86
C ALA A 308 -1.30 17.86 27.72
N ALA A 309 -2.60 18.20 27.81
CA ALA A 309 -3.07 19.59 27.79
C ALA A 309 -2.42 20.42 28.90
N GLN A 310 -2.28 19.87 30.11
CA GLN A 310 -1.63 20.57 31.22
C GLN A 310 -0.16 20.89 30.91
N LEU A 311 0.58 19.96 30.30
CA LEU A 311 1.97 20.19 29.90
C LEU A 311 2.08 21.23 28.77
N PHE A 312 1.15 21.24 27.81
CA PHE A 312 1.12 22.28 26.78
C PHE A 312 0.81 23.66 27.35
N ARG A 313 -0.13 23.78 28.30
CA ARG A 313 -0.39 25.05 29.00
C ARG A 313 0.86 25.53 29.76
N GLN A 314 1.56 24.64 30.46
CA GLN A 314 2.81 25.00 31.14
C GLN A 314 3.92 25.41 30.15
N ALA A 315 3.99 24.80 28.97
CA ALA A 315 4.92 25.19 27.93
C ALA A 315 4.62 26.62 27.42
N ILE A 316 3.35 26.94 27.22
CA ILE A 316 2.87 28.29 26.86
C ILE A 316 3.18 29.31 27.96
N GLU A 317 3.00 28.94 29.23
CA GLU A 317 3.37 29.81 30.36
C GLU A 317 4.88 30.09 30.41
N ALA A 318 5.70 29.11 30.03
CA ALA A 318 7.15 29.23 29.99
C ALA A 318 7.67 30.00 28.75
N ASP A 319 6.92 29.99 27.66
CA ASP A 319 7.18 30.77 26.44
C ASP A 319 5.87 31.04 25.67
N PRO A 320 5.27 32.23 25.85
CA PRO A 320 4.02 32.60 25.18
C PRO A 320 4.10 32.69 23.66
N ASP A 321 5.30 32.76 23.07
CA ASP A 321 5.49 32.80 21.62
C ASP A 321 5.72 31.38 21.02
N PHE A 322 5.65 30.33 21.84
CA PHE A 322 5.91 28.95 21.42
C PHE A 322 4.70 28.32 20.68
N ALA A 323 4.52 28.73 19.43
CA ALA A 323 3.39 28.37 18.57
C ALA A 323 3.04 26.86 18.52
N PRO A 324 4.00 25.91 18.44
CA PRO A 324 3.71 24.47 18.49
C PRO A 324 2.95 24.00 19.74
N ALA A 325 3.13 24.66 20.90
CA ALA A 325 2.41 24.28 22.12
C ALA A 325 0.91 24.63 22.03
N TYR A 326 0.58 25.75 21.39
CA TYR A 326 -0.82 26.10 21.07
C TYR A 326 -1.42 25.11 20.06
N ALA A 327 -0.69 24.75 19.01
CA ALA A 327 -1.16 23.75 18.04
C ALA A 327 -1.44 22.39 18.71
N GLY A 328 -0.53 21.94 19.58
CA GLY A 328 -0.72 20.71 20.36
C GLY A 328 -1.92 20.79 21.30
N LEU A 329 -2.16 21.93 21.94
CA LEU A 329 -3.33 22.12 22.79
C LEU A 329 -4.65 22.12 22.00
N ALA A 330 -4.66 22.70 20.80
CA ALA A 330 -5.80 22.64 19.89
C ALA A 330 -6.15 21.21 19.49
N ASP A 331 -5.15 20.39 19.15
CA ASP A 331 -5.34 18.98 18.80
C ASP A 331 -5.90 18.17 19.98
N ILE A 332 -5.40 18.40 21.21
CA ILE A 332 -5.94 17.72 22.40
C ILE A 332 -7.42 18.05 22.65
N TYR A 333 -7.85 19.30 22.44
CA TYR A 333 -9.27 19.64 22.58
C TYR A 333 -10.14 18.99 21.50
N LEU A 334 -9.63 18.84 20.28
CA LEU A 334 -10.32 18.09 19.22
C LEU A 334 -10.45 16.61 19.57
N ASP A 335 -9.41 16.00 20.15
CA ASP A 335 -9.45 14.60 20.59
C ASP A 335 -10.42 14.41 21.77
N LEU A 336 -10.42 15.33 22.75
CA LEU A 336 -11.38 15.32 23.85
C LEU A 336 -12.83 15.41 23.36
N TRP A 337 -13.08 16.18 22.31
CA TRP A 337 -14.40 16.24 21.66
C TRP A 337 -14.73 14.97 20.89
N SER A 338 -13.82 14.49 20.02
CA SER A 338 -14.08 13.34 19.16
C SER A 338 -14.32 12.06 19.95
N ASP A 339 -13.65 11.92 21.10
CA ASP A 339 -13.76 10.76 21.98
C ASP A 339 -14.90 10.90 23.00
N GLY A 340 -15.64 12.02 22.97
CA GLY A 340 -16.81 12.26 23.80
C GLY A 340 -16.52 12.59 25.26
N TYR A 341 -15.30 13.03 25.57
CA TYR A 341 -14.88 13.44 26.91
C TYR A 341 -15.21 14.92 27.20
N MET A 342 -15.46 15.73 26.17
CA MET A 342 -15.79 17.14 26.32
C MET A 342 -16.93 17.55 25.39
N GLU A 343 -17.81 18.43 25.90
CA GLU A 343 -18.90 19.00 25.13
C GLU A 343 -18.40 19.82 23.93
N ALA A 344 -19.10 19.68 22.80
CA ALA A 344 -18.67 20.25 21.51
C ALA A 344 -18.45 21.77 21.57
N GLU A 345 -19.34 22.53 22.20
CA GLU A 345 -19.22 24.01 22.29
C GLU A 345 -17.93 24.43 23.00
N GLN A 346 -17.60 23.78 24.12
CA GLN A 346 -16.41 24.09 24.89
C GLN A 346 -15.14 23.67 24.12
N ALA A 347 -15.11 22.43 23.65
CA ALA A 347 -13.93 21.87 23.01
C ALA A 347 -13.58 22.58 21.69
N LEU A 348 -14.57 22.83 20.84
CA LEU A 348 -14.36 23.50 19.54
C LEU A 348 -13.95 24.96 19.73
N SER A 349 -14.50 25.66 20.73
CA SER A 349 -14.10 27.03 21.06
C SER A 349 -12.64 27.11 21.50
N GLU A 350 -12.23 26.22 22.41
CA GLU A 350 -10.85 26.13 22.88
C GLU A 350 -9.88 25.70 21.78
N ALA A 351 -10.26 24.72 20.96
CA ALA A 351 -9.46 24.28 19.81
C ALA A 351 -9.26 25.42 18.81
N ARG A 352 -10.33 26.16 18.48
CA ARG A 352 -10.29 27.33 17.60
C ARG A 352 -9.31 28.39 18.09
N ALA A 353 -9.47 28.82 19.34
CA ALA A 353 -8.66 29.88 19.92
C ALA A 353 -7.17 29.54 19.92
N ASN A 354 -6.83 28.28 20.25
CA ASN A 354 -5.45 27.83 20.26
C ASN A 354 -4.88 27.67 18.85
N ALA A 355 -5.63 27.11 17.90
CA ALA A 355 -5.17 26.98 16.51
C ALA A 355 -4.98 28.35 15.83
N GLU A 356 -5.88 29.30 16.04
CA GLU A 356 -5.76 30.68 15.53
C GLU A 356 -4.56 31.40 16.15
N THR A 357 -4.32 31.22 17.46
CA THR A 357 -3.13 31.79 18.12
C THR A 357 -1.84 31.19 17.57
N ALA A 358 -1.80 29.87 17.38
CA ALA A 358 -0.64 29.19 16.78
C ALA A 358 -0.33 29.73 15.38
N LEU A 359 -1.35 29.93 14.53
CA LEU A 359 -1.16 30.48 13.18
C LEU A 359 -0.83 31.98 13.17
N ALA A 360 -1.28 32.75 14.17
CA ALA A 360 -0.88 34.14 14.33
C ALA A 360 0.60 34.28 14.69
N LEU A 361 1.16 33.31 15.42
CA LEU A 361 2.58 33.24 15.77
C LEU A 361 3.43 32.64 14.64
N ASP A 362 2.93 31.59 13.97
CA ASP A 362 3.59 30.93 12.84
C ASP A 362 2.57 30.33 11.85
N GLU A 363 2.35 31.03 10.73
CA GLU A 363 1.46 30.60 9.64
C GLU A 363 1.97 29.39 8.85
N THR A 364 3.14 28.85 9.19
CA THR A 364 3.75 27.70 8.52
C THR A 364 3.60 26.38 9.30
N LEU A 365 2.83 26.40 10.40
CA LEU A 365 2.52 25.20 11.18
C LEU A 365 1.41 24.36 10.54
N ALA A 366 1.80 23.25 9.92
CA ALA A 366 0.89 22.29 9.32
C ALA A 366 -0.14 21.73 10.33
N ASP A 367 0.29 21.46 11.57
CA ASP A 367 -0.57 20.89 12.61
C ASP A 367 -1.67 21.90 13.02
N ALA A 368 -1.33 23.18 13.16
CA ALA A 368 -2.30 24.23 13.47
C ALA A 368 -3.31 24.45 12.33
N HIS A 369 -2.85 24.39 11.07
CA HIS A 369 -3.75 24.38 9.92
C HIS A 369 -4.68 23.17 9.93
N THR A 370 -4.16 21.98 10.29
CA THR A 370 -4.96 20.76 10.37
C THR A 370 -6.04 20.88 11.44
N SER A 371 -5.68 21.28 12.67
CA SER A 371 -6.66 21.46 13.76
C SER A 371 -7.71 22.53 13.42
N LEU A 372 -7.31 23.66 12.83
CA LEU A 372 -8.28 24.69 12.45
C LEU A 372 -9.21 24.22 11.33
N ALA A 373 -8.74 23.37 10.41
CA ALA A 373 -9.59 22.78 9.39
C ALA A 373 -10.71 21.93 10.02
N ASP A 374 -10.39 21.10 11.03
CA ASP A 374 -11.40 20.25 11.68
C ASP A 374 -12.42 21.08 12.48
N VAL A 375 -12.00 22.17 13.12
CA VAL A 375 -12.91 23.10 13.81
C VAL A 375 -13.87 23.73 12.81
N VAL A 376 -13.35 24.21 11.68
CA VAL A 376 -14.13 24.86 10.62
C VAL A 376 -15.04 23.86 9.90
N GLU A 377 -14.61 22.60 9.75
CA GLU A 377 -15.44 21.48 9.27
C GLU A 377 -16.61 21.24 10.22
N ALA A 378 -16.39 21.24 11.54
CA ALA A 378 -17.44 21.08 12.54
C ALA A 378 -18.51 22.21 12.47
N ASP A 379 -18.10 23.42 12.07
CA ASP A 379 -19.00 24.55 11.78
C ASP A 379 -19.64 24.50 10.38
N LEU A 380 -19.48 23.39 9.65
CA LEU A 380 -19.99 23.15 8.30
C LEU A 380 -19.45 24.11 7.24
N GLN A 381 -18.30 24.75 7.51
CA GLN A 381 -17.63 25.69 6.61
C GLN A 381 -16.65 24.95 5.69
N PHE A 382 -17.13 23.95 4.95
CA PHE A 382 -16.30 22.99 4.21
C PHE A 382 -15.27 23.60 3.25
N ALA A 383 -15.61 24.70 2.57
CA ALA A 383 -14.69 25.36 1.64
C ALA A 383 -13.49 26.01 2.35
N GLU A 384 -13.69 26.49 3.58
CA GLU A 384 -12.62 27.04 4.40
C GLU A 384 -11.80 25.90 5.02
N ALA A 385 -12.45 24.84 5.50
CA ALA A 385 -11.77 23.63 5.98
C ALA A 385 -10.85 23.04 4.92
N GLU A 386 -11.31 22.92 3.67
CA GLU A 386 -10.49 22.41 2.56
C GLU A 386 -9.24 23.27 2.33
N ARG A 387 -9.36 24.60 2.38
CA ARG A 387 -8.19 25.50 2.25
C ARG A 387 -7.16 25.25 3.35
N HIS A 388 -7.60 25.05 4.59
CA HIS A 388 -6.71 24.76 5.70
C HIS A 388 -6.04 23.39 5.56
N HIS A 389 -6.78 22.34 5.20
CA HIS A 389 -6.20 21.02 4.93
C HIS A 389 -5.18 21.03 3.79
N LEU A 390 -5.52 21.67 2.66
CA LEU A 390 -4.58 21.79 1.53
C LEU A 390 -3.32 22.54 1.94
N ARG A 391 -3.46 23.61 2.74
CA ARG A 391 -2.31 24.34 3.26
C ARG A 391 -1.45 23.49 4.20
N ALA A 392 -2.06 22.68 5.06
CA ALA A 392 -1.33 21.74 5.91
C ALA A 392 -0.53 20.72 5.07
N LEU A 393 -1.13 20.19 3.99
CA LEU A 393 -0.48 19.25 3.08
C LEU A 393 0.62 19.87 2.22
N GLU A 394 0.51 21.16 1.86
CA GLU A 394 1.61 21.91 1.24
C GLU A 394 2.80 22.09 2.20
N LEU A 395 2.52 22.36 3.47
CA LEU A 395 3.53 22.61 4.50
C LEU A 395 4.22 21.32 4.94
N ASN A 396 3.46 20.25 5.12
CA ASN A 396 3.93 18.92 5.49
C ASN A 396 3.28 17.81 4.63
N PRO A 397 3.77 17.57 3.41
CA PRO A 397 3.21 16.55 2.51
C PRO A 397 3.37 15.11 3.01
N GLY A 398 4.27 14.88 3.97
CA GLY A 398 4.51 13.58 4.61
C GLY A 398 3.72 13.35 5.90
N SER A 399 2.80 14.26 6.28
CA SER A 399 1.92 14.03 7.43
C SER A 399 0.80 13.06 7.08
N ALA A 400 0.91 11.80 7.54
CA ALA A 400 -0.14 10.80 7.35
C ALA A 400 -1.47 11.24 7.98
N GLU A 401 -1.41 11.92 9.13
CA GLU A 401 -2.58 12.42 9.84
C GLU A 401 -3.28 13.54 9.07
N ALA A 402 -2.56 14.47 8.46
CA ALA A 402 -3.16 15.52 7.62
C ALA A 402 -3.87 14.92 6.39
N HIS A 403 -3.30 13.87 5.77
CA HIS A 403 -3.97 13.15 4.69
C HIS A 403 -5.25 12.45 5.18
N ARG A 404 -5.22 11.83 6.37
CA ARG A 404 -6.40 11.18 6.96
C ARG A 404 -7.51 12.18 7.33
N ARG A 405 -7.16 13.32 7.94
CA ARG A 405 -8.13 14.37 8.30
C ARG A 405 -8.72 15.02 7.04
N HIS A 406 -7.92 15.32 6.02
CA HIS A 406 -8.45 15.76 4.72
C HIS A 406 -9.36 14.73 4.06
N ALA A 407 -9.04 13.44 4.17
CA ALA A 407 -9.92 12.36 3.73
C ALA A 407 -11.30 12.40 4.41
N ARG A 408 -11.39 12.73 5.71
CA ARG A 408 -12.66 12.90 6.40
C ARG A 408 -13.52 13.99 5.75
N LEU A 409 -12.96 15.17 5.48
CA LEU A 409 -13.66 16.21 4.74
C LEU A 409 -14.14 15.74 3.36
N LEU A 410 -13.30 15.00 2.63
CA LEU A 410 -13.66 14.47 1.31
C LEU A 410 -14.82 13.46 1.37
N LEU A 411 -14.95 12.71 2.47
CA LEU A 411 -16.11 11.86 2.72
C LEU A 411 -17.37 12.71 2.88
N ASP A 412 -17.32 13.77 3.69
CA ASP A 412 -18.44 14.69 3.92
C ASP A 412 -18.89 15.41 2.65
N LEU A 413 -17.93 15.69 1.75
CA LEU A 413 -18.18 16.25 0.42
C LEU A 413 -18.62 15.21 -0.62
N GLY A 414 -18.65 13.92 -0.29
CA GLY A 414 -18.97 12.83 -1.21
C GLY A 414 -17.95 12.62 -2.34
N ARG A 415 -16.71 13.12 -2.18
CA ARG A 415 -15.62 13.04 -3.15
C ARG A 415 -14.81 11.75 -2.96
N PHE A 416 -15.46 10.61 -3.20
CA PHE A 416 -14.96 9.29 -2.79
C PHE A 416 -13.64 8.86 -3.46
N GLU A 417 -13.41 9.22 -4.72
CA GLU A 417 -12.13 8.90 -5.40
C GLU A 417 -10.95 9.63 -4.76
N GLU A 418 -11.14 10.92 -4.41
CA GLU A 418 -10.12 11.73 -3.75
C GLU A 418 -9.92 11.27 -2.30
N LEU A 419 -11.01 10.90 -1.62
CA LEU A 419 -10.98 10.25 -0.30
C LEU A 419 -10.06 9.02 -0.31
N VAL A 420 -10.27 8.10 -1.26
CA VAL A 420 -9.45 6.88 -1.38
C VAL A 420 -7.98 7.22 -1.69
N ALA A 421 -7.73 8.22 -2.54
CA ALA A 421 -6.37 8.67 -2.83
C ALA A 421 -5.65 9.20 -1.58
N ALA A 422 -6.32 10.06 -0.80
CA ALA A 422 -5.79 10.59 0.46
C ALA A 422 -5.55 9.48 1.50
N LEU A 423 -6.49 8.54 1.66
CA LEU A 423 -6.33 7.42 2.59
C LEU A 423 -5.23 6.44 2.17
N ARG A 424 -5.09 6.15 0.87
CA ARG A 424 -3.95 5.37 0.36
C ARG A 424 -2.64 6.06 0.70
N ARG A 425 -2.57 7.39 0.57
CA ARG A 425 -1.38 8.15 0.95
C ARG A 425 -1.09 8.09 2.45
N ALA A 426 -2.11 8.18 3.30
CA ALA A 426 -1.96 7.99 4.75
C ALA A 426 -1.43 6.59 5.09
N VAL A 427 -1.95 5.54 4.46
CA VAL A 427 -1.47 4.14 4.65
C VAL A 427 -0.05 3.95 4.09
N GLU A 428 0.33 4.60 3.00
CA GLU A 428 1.71 4.56 2.49
C GLU A 428 2.71 5.18 3.48
N LEU A 429 2.31 6.27 4.15
CA LEU A 429 3.13 6.99 5.12
C LEU A 429 3.13 6.33 6.50
N ASP A 430 2.06 5.64 6.88
CA ASP A 430 1.95 4.89 8.14
C ASP A 430 1.40 3.47 7.91
N PRO A 431 2.21 2.56 7.32
CA PRO A 431 1.76 1.26 6.84
C PRO A 431 1.29 0.30 7.93
N LEU A 432 1.65 0.51 9.20
CA LEU A 432 1.25 -0.36 10.30
C LEU A 432 0.17 0.25 11.19
N SER A 433 -0.39 1.40 10.79
CA SER A 433 -1.56 2.02 11.42
C SER A 433 -2.83 1.26 11.05
N ILE A 434 -3.41 0.59 12.05
CA ILE A 434 -4.69 -0.11 11.91
C ILE A 434 -5.83 0.89 11.62
N SER A 435 -5.82 2.04 12.30
CA SER A 435 -6.83 3.09 12.12
C SER A 435 -6.91 3.56 10.66
N TYR A 436 -5.76 3.86 10.04
CA TYR A 436 -5.74 4.38 8.67
C TYR A 436 -6.16 3.32 7.65
N ARG A 437 -5.77 2.06 7.87
CA ARG A 437 -6.23 0.94 7.04
C ARG A 437 -7.73 0.70 7.17
N LEU A 438 -8.31 0.83 8.37
CA LEU A 438 -9.77 0.75 8.56
C LEU A 438 -10.50 1.89 7.86
N SER A 439 -9.98 3.12 7.94
CA SER A 439 -10.54 4.24 7.16
C SER A 439 -10.47 3.94 5.66
N LEU A 440 -9.36 3.40 5.17
CA LEU A 440 -9.21 3.00 3.77
C LEU A 440 -10.22 1.92 3.37
N THR A 441 -10.46 0.90 4.21
CA THR A 441 -11.50 -0.10 3.91
C THR A 441 -12.87 0.55 3.72
N SER A 442 -13.23 1.51 4.59
CA SER A 442 -14.50 2.25 4.48
C SER A 442 -14.57 3.09 3.20
N GLY A 443 -13.50 3.80 2.83
CA GLY A 443 -13.45 4.59 1.59
C GLY A 443 -13.56 3.73 0.32
N LEU A 444 -12.93 2.55 0.32
CA LEU A 444 -12.99 1.61 -0.81
C LEU A 444 -14.41 1.05 -1.03
N TRP A 445 -15.25 0.98 0.02
CA TRP A 445 -16.64 0.58 -0.14
C TRP A 445 -17.45 1.56 -0.99
N PHE A 446 -17.25 2.86 -0.79
CA PHE A 446 -17.97 3.91 -1.52
C PHE A 446 -17.55 4.01 -3.01
N THR A 447 -16.37 3.52 -3.35
CA THR A 447 -15.88 3.45 -4.75
C THR A 447 -16.14 2.09 -5.41
N GLY A 448 -16.65 1.11 -4.66
CA GLY A 448 -16.91 -0.24 -5.17
C GLY A 448 -15.66 -1.13 -5.31
N ASP A 449 -14.49 -0.69 -4.82
CA ASP A 449 -13.25 -1.48 -4.81
C ASP A 449 -13.25 -2.48 -3.63
N TYR A 450 -14.19 -3.43 -3.68
CA TYR A 450 -14.37 -4.42 -2.61
C TYR A 450 -13.19 -5.38 -2.49
N GLU A 451 -12.55 -5.73 -3.61
CA GLU A 451 -11.33 -6.56 -3.59
C GLU A 451 -10.18 -5.85 -2.86
N GLY A 452 -9.97 -4.55 -3.10
CA GLY A 452 -9.05 -3.72 -2.34
C GLY A 452 -9.41 -3.68 -0.86
N GLY A 453 -10.69 -3.49 -0.52
CA GLY A 453 -11.18 -3.49 0.86
C GLY A 453 -10.92 -4.82 1.59
N ILE A 454 -11.12 -5.95 0.92
CA ILE A 454 -10.80 -7.30 1.44
C ILE A 454 -9.29 -7.44 1.68
N ALA A 455 -8.45 -6.98 0.74
CA ALA A 455 -7.00 -7.06 0.87
C ALA A 455 -6.49 -6.24 2.06
N GLU A 456 -7.01 -5.03 2.25
CA GLU A 456 -6.66 -4.17 3.39
C GLU A 456 -7.15 -4.74 4.73
N ALA A 457 -8.37 -5.28 4.79
CA ALA A 457 -8.87 -5.96 5.98
C ALA A 457 -8.00 -7.17 6.37
N ARG A 458 -7.53 -7.95 5.39
CA ARG A 458 -6.61 -9.08 5.64
C ARG A 458 -5.27 -8.63 6.20
N LYS A 459 -4.69 -7.54 5.68
CA LYS A 459 -3.45 -6.96 6.25
C LYS A 459 -3.63 -6.55 7.71
N ILE A 460 -4.79 -6.00 8.08
CA ILE A 460 -5.06 -5.69 9.49
C ILE A 460 -5.10 -6.98 10.33
N LEU A 461 -5.75 -8.04 9.84
CA LEU A 461 -5.82 -9.33 10.54
C LEU A 461 -4.48 -10.07 10.64
N GLU A 462 -3.54 -9.79 9.73
CA GLU A 462 -2.14 -10.24 9.84
C GLU A 462 -1.40 -9.51 10.97
N LEU A 463 -1.69 -8.23 11.18
CA LEU A 463 -1.09 -7.42 12.25
C LEU A 463 -1.71 -7.69 13.62
N GLU A 464 -3.04 -7.81 13.67
CA GLU A 464 -3.82 -8.05 14.87
C GLU A 464 -4.91 -9.10 14.56
N PRO A 465 -4.64 -10.38 14.87
CA PRO A 465 -5.63 -11.43 14.75
C PRO A 465 -6.89 -11.07 15.54
N ASP A 466 -8.05 -11.36 14.97
CA ASP A 466 -9.36 -11.05 15.55
C ASP A 466 -9.65 -9.55 15.78
N ASN A 467 -8.93 -8.62 15.13
CA ASN A 467 -9.31 -7.22 15.17
C ASN A 467 -10.78 -7.06 14.70
N PRO A 468 -11.70 -6.58 15.56
CA PRO A 468 -13.14 -6.60 15.27
C PRO A 468 -13.54 -5.66 14.13
N GLY A 469 -12.84 -4.54 13.96
CA GLY A 469 -13.07 -3.63 12.84
C GLY A 469 -12.68 -4.26 11.50
N ALA A 470 -11.58 -5.01 11.48
CA ALA A 470 -11.12 -5.71 10.29
C ALA A 470 -12.00 -6.92 9.95
N LEU A 471 -12.48 -7.67 10.95
CA LEU A 471 -13.45 -8.75 10.75
C LEU A 471 -14.76 -8.22 10.16
N TYR A 472 -15.28 -7.12 10.72
CA TYR A 472 -16.46 -6.45 10.16
C TYR A 472 -16.21 -6.01 8.72
N SER A 473 -15.07 -5.35 8.46
CA SER A 473 -14.72 -4.84 7.15
C SER A 473 -14.53 -5.92 6.10
N LEU A 474 -13.85 -7.01 6.46
CA LEU A 474 -13.70 -8.21 5.63
C LEU A 474 -15.06 -8.80 5.31
N GLY A 475 -15.92 -8.93 6.32
CA GLY A 475 -17.23 -9.53 6.18
C GLY A 475 -18.16 -8.73 5.27
N PHE A 476 -18.16 -7.41 5.45
CA PHE A 476 -18.94 -6.48 4.65
C PHE A 476 -18.47 -6.44 3.19
N ALA A 477 -17.16 -6.21 2.98
CA ALA A 477 -16.59 -6.15 1.63
C ALA A 477 -16.73 -7.48 0.88
N SER A 478 -16.57 -8.63 1.55
CA SER A 478 -16.76 -9.95 0.93
C SER A 478 -18.20 -10.18 0.51
N THR A 479 -19.17 -9.76 1.34
CA THR A 479 -20.60 -9.85 1.00
C THR A 479 -20.94 -8.97 -0.20
N LEU A 480 -20.43 -7.74 -0.25
CA LEU A 480 -20.60 -6.84 -1.41
C LEU A 480 -19.95 -7.40 -2.67
N ASN A 481 -18.80 -8.08 -2.53
CA ASN A 481 -18.11 -8.75 -3.62
C ASN A 481 -18.78 -10.07 -4.05
N GLY A 482 -19.87 -10.49 -3.40
CA GLY A 482 -20.62 -11.71 -3.69
C GLY A 482 -20.09 -13.00 -3.05
N ASP A 483 -19.01 -12.94 -2.28
CA ASP A 483 -18.53 -14.07 -1.47
C ASP A 483 -19.26 -14.08 -0.12
N TYR A 484 -20.50 -14.55 -0.15
CA TYR A 484 -21.37 -14.57 1.03
C TYR A 484 -20.87 -15.51 2.13
N GLN A 485 -20.18 -16.61 1.77
CA GLN A 485 -19.61 -17.54 2.74
C GLN A 485 -18.45 -16.87 3.49
N GLN A 486 -17.54 -16.27 2.72
CA GLN A 486 -16.68 -15.15 3.08
C GLN A 486 -17.25 -14.25 4.18
N GLY A 487 -18.25 -13.51 3.73
CA GLY A 487 -18.84 -12.40 4.45
C GLY A 487 -19.45 -12.79 5.79
N ILE A 488 -20.30 -13.81 5.75
CA ILE A 488 -20.99 -14.33 6.94
C ILE A 488 -20.00 -14.82 7.99
N ALA A 489 -19.01 -15.62 7.61
CA ALA A 489 -18.06 -16.18 8.58
C ALA A 489 -17.26 -15.08 9.32
N ALA A 490 -16.85 -14.03 8.60
CA ALA A 490 -16.15 -12.91 9.20
C ALA A 490 -17.05 -12.05 10.10
N LEU A 491 -18.32 -11.83 9.73
CA LEU A 491 -19.29 -11.10 10.54
C LEU A 491 -19.75 -11.88 11.78
N GLU A 492 -19.91 -13.20 11.68
CA GLU A 492 -20.11 -14.08 12.83
C GLU A 492 -18.96 -13.93 13.82
N ARG A 493 -17.71 -14.02 13.34
CA ARG A 493 -16.52 -13.82 14.17
C ARG A 493 -16.46 -12.41 14.77
N ALA A 494 -16.79 -11.37 14.01
CA ALA A 494 -16.84 -9.99 14.52
C ALA A 494 -17.84 -9.86 15.68
N LEU A 495 -19.04 -10.46 15.54
CA LEU A 495 -20.07 -10.48 16.57
C LEU A 495 -19.66 -11.30 17.80
N GLU A 496 -18.92 -12.39 17.63
CA GLU A 496 -18.36 -13.17 18.75
C GLU A 496 -17.32 -12.39 19.54
N VAL A 497 -16.39 -11.73 18.85
CA VAL A 497 -15.29 -10.97 19.48
C VAL A 497 -15.82 -9.71 20.16
N ARG A 498 -16.80 -9.02 19.54
CA ARG A 498 -17.39 -7.79 20.06
C ARG A 498 -18.93 -7.81 19.95
N PRO A 499 -19.64 -8.47 20.90
CA PRO A 499 -21.10 -8.66 20.85
C PRO A 499 -21.94 -7.38 21.06
N ASP A 500 -21.32 -6.36 21.64
CA ASP A 500 -21.92 -5.08 22.04
C ASP A 500 -21.82 -4.02 20.94
N TYR A 501 -20.96 -4.19 19.92
CA TYR A 501 -20.86 -3.24 18.82
C TYR A 501 -22.16 -3.16 18.02
N PRO A 502 -22.82 -1.99 17.93
CA PRO A 502 -24.16 -1.88 17.36
C PRO A 502 -24.28 -2.34 15.91
N PHE A 503 -23.21 -2.21 15.11
CA PHE A 503 -23.21 -2.55 13.69
C PHE A 503 -23.03 -4.05 13.39
N ASN A 504 -22.50 -4.85 14.34
CA ASN A 504 -22.20 -6.26 14.06
C ASN A 504 -23.46 -7.09 13.78
N ALA A 505 -24.51 -6.93 14.60
CA ALA A 505 -25.75 -7.68 14.43
C ALA A 505 -26.54 -7.29 13.17
N PRO A 506 -26.77 -6.00 12.85
CA PRO A 506 -27.37 -5.59 11.59
C PRO A 506 -26.53 -5.98 10.37
N GLY A 507 -25.20 -5.85 10.44
CA GLY A 507 -24.30 -6.25 9.34
C GLY A 507 -24.41 -7.75 9.02
N LEU A 508 -24.46 -8.61 10.05
CA LEU A 508 -24.69 -10.04 9.87
C LEU A 508 -26.09 -10.35 9.32
N ALA A 509 -27.13 -9.65 9.80
CA ALA A 509 -28.49 -9.78 9.28
C ALA A 509 -28.56 -9.42 7.78
N TRP A 510 -27.88 -8.34 7.40
CA TRP A 510 -27.75 -7.90 6.01
C TRP A 510 -27.04 -8.95 5.15
N ALA A 511 -25.92 -9.51 5.62
CA ALA A 511 -25.21 -10.57 4.90
C ALA A 511 -26.06 -11.84 4.74
N TYR A 512 -26.84 -12.22 5.74
CA TYR A 512 -27.82 -13.30 5.62
C TYR A 512 -28.90 -13.01 4.59
N ALA A 513 -29.46 -11.80 4.57
CA ALA A 513 -30.46 -11.39 3.58
C ALA A 513 -29.90 -11.48 2.15
N ARG A 514 -28.69 -10.95 1.93
CA ARG A 514 -27.97 -11.03 0.63
C ARG A 514 -27.69 -12.46 0.18
N ALA A 515 -27.41 -13.36 1.12
CA ALA A 515 -27.19 -14.77 0.86
C ALA A 515 -28.49 -15.58 0.64
N GLY A 516 -29.67 -14.95 0.75
CA GLY A 516 -30.97 -15.64 0.67
C GLY A 516 -31.34 -16.41 1.95
N ARG A 517 -30.59 -16.23 3.05
CA ARG A 517 -30.78 -16.86 4.36
C ARG A 517 -31.79 -16.07 5.20
N ARG A 518 -33.04 -16.05 4.71
CA ARG A 518 -34.12 -15.20 5.24
C ARG A 518 -34.43 -15.46 6.72
N ALA A 519 -34.45 -16.73 7.13
CA ALA A 519 -34.81 -17.07 8.50
C ALA A 519 -33.79 -16.51 9.49
N GLU A 520 -32.49 -16.67 9.18
CA GLU A 520 -31.40 -16.16 10.02
C GLU A 520 -31.32 -14.64 10.01
N ALA A 521 -31.62 -13.99 8.87
CA ALA A 521 -31.72 -12.54 8.80
C ALA A 521 -32.82 -11.99 9.73
N LEU A 522 -34.00 -12.60 9.73
CA LEU A 522 -35.12 -12.19 10.60
C LEU A 522 -34.80 -12.42 12.09
N GLU A 523 -34.18 -13.55 12.44
CA GLU A 523 -33.73 -13.80 13.82
C GLU A 523 -32.76 -12.70 14.31
N MET A 524 -31.81 -12.30 13.44
CA MET A 524 -30.89 -11.22 13.78
C MET A 524 -31.59 -9.86 13.87
N LEU A 525 -32.59 -9.59 13.04
CA LEU A 525 -33.37 -8.35 13.11
C LEU A 525 -34.14 -8.21 14.42
N GLU A 526 -34.76 -9.29 14.92
CA GLU A 526 -35.44 -9.28 16.22
C GLU A 526 -34.49 -8.85 17.35
N ARG A 527 -33.22 -9.28 17.30
CA ARG A 527 -32.19 -8.87 18.28
C ARG A 527 -31.84 -7.39 18.18
N VAL A 528 -31.84 -6.83 16.97
CA VAL A 528 -31.54 -5.41 16.72
C VAL A 528 -32.74 -4.55 17.16
N GLU A 529 -33.96 -4.94 16.78
CA GLU A 529 -35.20 -4.26 17.17
C GLU A 529 -35.38 -4.18 18.68
N ALA A 530 -35.04 -5.25 19.41
CA ALA A 530 -35.10 -5.30 20.86
C ALA A 530 -34.20 -4.24 21.55
N ARG A 531 -33.16 -3.74 20.86
CA ARG A 531 -32.29 -2.67 21.37
C ARG A 531 -32.80 -1.26 21.03
N GLY A 532 -33.74 -1.14 20.09
CA GLY A 532 -34.36 0.14 19.71
C GLY A 532 -33.41 1.16 19.04
N GLN A 533 -32.27 0.71 18.49
CA GLN A 533 -31.27 1.55 17.83
C GLN A 533 -31.08 1.10 16.37
N MET A 534 -30.24 1.81 15.60
CA MET A 534 -29.84 1.41 14.24
C MET A 534 -31.00 1.34 13.24
N LEU A 535 -31.89 2.34 13.27
CA LEU A 535 -33.12 2.37 12.46
C LEU A 535 -32.84 2.33 10.96
N LYS A 536 -31.80 3.04 10.49
CA LYS A 536 -31.36 2.98 9.10
C LYS A 536 -30.93 1.57 8.70
N GLU A 537 -30.13 0.90 9.53
CA GLU A 537 -29.64 -0.44 9.24
C GLU A 537 -30.78 -1.47 9.25
N LEU A 538 -31.75 -1.34 10.16
CA LEU A 538 -32.99 -2.13 10.12
C LEU A 538 -33.71 -1.96 8.77
N ALA A 539 -33.88 -0.71 8.32
CA ALA A 539 -34.51 -0.43 7.05
C ALA A 539 -33.78 -1.06 5.86
N ILE A 540 -32.45 -0.97 5.84
CA ILE A 540 -31.61 -1.58 4.81
C ILE A 540 -31.84 -3.08 4.72
N VAL A 541 -31.82 -3.80 5.85
CA VAL A 541 -32.02 -5.25 5.86
C VAL A 541 -33.44 -5.63 5.45
N TYR A 542 -34.48 -4.92 5.94
CA TYR A 542 -35.86 -5.16 5.50
C TYR A 542 -36.04 -4.89 4.00
N GLY A 543 -35.35 -3.88 3.46
CA GLY A 543 -35.29 -3.60 2.03
C GLY A 543 -34.72 -4.77 1.23
N GLU A 544 -33.56 -5.30 1.64
CA GLU A 544 -32.94 -6.48 1.00
C GLU A 544 -33.81 -7.74 1.10
N LEU A 545 -34.62 -7.87 2.16
CA LEU A 545 -35.61 -8.94 2.32
C LEU A 545 -36.90 -8.73 1.49
N GLY A 546 -37.03 -7.61 0.80
CA GLY A 546 -38.22 -7.23 0.01
C GLY A 546 -39.40 -6.74 0.85
N GLU A 547 -39.21 -6.48 2.15
CA GLU A 547 -40.23 -5.94 3.05
C GLU A 547 -40.21 -4.40 3.03
N LEU A 548 -40.44 -3.83 1.84
CA LEU A 548 -40.27 -2.38 1.61
C LEU A 548 -41.15 -1.53 2.52
N ASP A 549 -42.36 -1.96 2.87
CA ASP A 549 -43.22 -1.17 3.77
C ASP A 549 -42.63 -1.01 5.17
N ARG A 550 -42.06 -2.08 5.73
CA ARG A 550 -41.33 -1.99 7.01
C ARG A 550 -40.04 -1.20 6.86
N ALA A 551 -39.34 -1.39 5.75
CA ALA A 551 -38.12 -0.62 5.48
C ALA A 551 -38.38 0.89 5.51
N PHE A 552 -39.43 1.36 4.82
CA PHE A 552 -39.78 2.78 4.82
C PHE A 552 -40.34 3.26 6.16
N GLU A 553 -41.06 2.43 6.92
CA GLU A 553 -41.43 2.78 8.30
C GLU A 553 -40.19 3.10 9.16
N TYR A 554 -39.15 2.27 9.08
CA TYR A 554 -37.89 2.53 9.79
C TYR A 554 -37.12 3.73 9.24
N LEU A 555 -37.15 4.00 7.93
CA LEU A 555 -36.53 5.21 7.36
C LEU A 555 -37.23 6.50 7.79
N GLU A 556 -38.56 6.52 7.85
CA GLU A 556 -39.30 7.69 8.34
C GLU A 556 -38.98 7.94 9.82
N ARG A 557 -38.95 6.88 10.63
CA ARG A 557 -38.52 7.00 12.03
C ARG A 557 -37.08 7.47 12.15
N ALA A 558 -36.16 6.95 11.33
CA ALA A 558 -34.78 7.43 11.30
C ALA A 558 -34.73 8.92 10.92
N TYR A 559 -35.54 9.37 9.97
CA TYR A 559 -35.62 10.78 9.58
C TYR A 559 -36.12 11.68 10.72
N GLU A 560 -37.07 11.20 11.52
CA GLU A 560 -37.64 11.94 12.67
C GLU A 560 -36.73 11.91 13.91
N GLU A 561 -36.14 10.76 14.22
CA GLU A 561 -35.39 10.51 15.46
C GLU A 561 -33.88 10.83 15.33
N ASP A 562 -33.27 10.54 14.18
CA ASP A 562 -31.84 10.73 13.91
C ASP A 562 -31.58 10.96 12.41
N ARG A 563 -31.97 12.14 11.93
CA ARG A 563 -31.81 12.54 10.53
C ARG A 563 -30.34 12.44 10.06
N GLY A 564 -29.38 12.64 10.97
CA GLY A 564 -27.94 12.58 10.68
C GLY A 564 -27.48 11.19 10.23
N SER A 565 -28.08 10.12 10.77
CA SER A 565 -27.78 8.74 10.36
C SER A 565 -27.96 8.49 8.85
N LEU A 566 -28.84 9.26 8.20
CA LEU A 566 -29.23 9.11 6.79
C LEU A 566 -28.35 9.90 5.80
N THR A 567 -27.35 10.65 6.29
CA THR A 567 -26.54 11.59 5.46
C THR A 567 -25.95 10.94 4.20
N TYR A 568 -25.49 9.69 4.30
CA TYR A 568 -24.85 8.97 3.19
C TYR A 568 -25.73 7.92 2.52
N ILE A 569 -27.03 7.84 2.84
CA ILE A 569 -27.89 6.73 2.39
C ILE A 569 -28.00 6.63 0.85
N ASN A 570 -27.88 7.75 0.13
CA ASN A 570 -27.89 7.76 -1.33
C ASN A 570 -26.65 7.09 -1.95
N SER A 571 -25.51 7.20 -1.27
CA SER A 571 -24.22 6.66 -1.72
C SER A 571 -23.86 5.34 -1.04
N ASP A 572 -24.71 4.85 -0.12
CA ASP A 572 -24.51 3.62 0.61
C ASP A 572 -24.80 2.41 -0.29
N PRO A 573 -23.81 1.56 -0.61
CA PRO A 573 -24.01 0.41 -1.49
C PRO A 573 -25.00 -0.63 -0.91
N THR A 574 -25.24 -0.61 0.41
CA THR A 574 -26.21 -1.52 1.04
C THR A 574 -27.65 -1.07 0.89
N ALA A 575 -27.88 0.21 0.60
CA ALA A 575 -29.23 0.75 0.39
C ALA A 575 -29.77 0.50 -1.03
N THR A 576 -29.06 -0.26 -1.87
CA THR A 576 -29.41 -0.48 -3.28
C THR A 576 -30.84 -1.00 -3.47
N ALA A 577 -31.31 -1.91 -2.61
CA ALA A 577 -32.69 -2.41 -2.67
C ALA A 577 -33.76 -1.32 -2.46
N LEU A 578 -33.44 -0.25 -1.73
CA LEU A 578 -34.34 0.86 -1.43
C LEU A 578 -34.42 1.86 -2.61
N GLN A 579 -33.32 2.01 -3.36
CA GLN A 579 -33.20 3.01 -4.44
C GLN A 579 -34.21 2.83 -5.58
N ALA A 580 -34.75 1.62 -5.75
CA ALA A 580 -35.75 1.32 -6.77
C ALA A 580 -37.17 1.80 -6.42
N ASP A 581 -37.47 2.08 -5.15
CA ASP A 581 -38.79 2.50 -4.69
C ASP A 581 -38.95 4.03 -4.79
N PRO A 582 -40.07 4.55 -5.34
CA PRO A 582 -40.31 5.99 -5.46
C PRO A 582 -40.25 6.76 -4.13
N ARG A 583 -40.59 6.12 -2.99
CA ARG A 583 -40.50 6.74 -1.65
C ARG A 583 -39.07 7.12 -1.28
N PHE A 584 -38.07 6.42 -1.83
CA PHE A 584 -36.67 6.75 -1.60
C PHE A 584 -36.32 8.12 -2.19
N GLY A 585 -36.81 8.42 -3.40
CA GLY A 585 -36.59 9.71 -4.04
C GLY A 585 -37.18 10.88 -3.24
N ASP A 586 -38.37 10.69 -2.67
CA ASP A 586 -39.00 11.67 -1.77
C ASP A 586 -38.18 11.89 -0.48
N LEU A 587 -37.71 10.81 0.14
CA LEU A 587 -36.83 10.87 1.31
C LEU A 587 -35.55 11.67 1.01
N LEU A 588 -34.89 11.39 -0.12
CA LEU A 588 -33.69 12.12 -0.54
C LEU A 588 -33.96 13.62 -0.74
N GLN A 589 -35.09 13.98 -1.33
CA GLN A 589 -35.48 15.38 -1.51
C GLN A 589 -35.70 16.07 -0.16
N ARG A 590 -36.37 15.41 0.79
CA ARG A 590 -36.55 15.92 2.16
C ARG A 590 -35.23 16.05 2.93
N LEU A 591 -34.27 15.15 2.65
CA LEU A 591 -32.91 15.21 3.20
C LEU A 591 -32.05 16.31 2.57
N GLY A 592 -32.42 16.82 1.39
CA GLY A 592 -31.63 17.81 0.63
C GLY A 592 -30.51 17.18 -0.21
N LEU A 593 -30.61 15.89 -0.50
CA LEU A 593 -29.60 15.10 -1.24
C LEU A 593 -29.92 14.99 -2.75
N ARG A 594 -31.03 15.58 -3.21
CA ARG A 594 -31.46 15.54 -4.62
C ARG A 594 -32.34 16.71 -5.04
#